data_AF-N4V8S4-F1
#
_entry.id   AF-N4V8S4-F1
#
_cell.length_a   1.000
_cell.length_b   1.000
_cell.length_c   1.000
_cell.angle_alpha   90.00
_cell.angle_beta   90.00
_cell.angle_gamma   90.00
#
_symmetry.space_group_name_H-M   'P 1'
#
loop_
_entity.id
_entity.type
_entity.pdbx_description
1 polymer ?
#
loop_
_entity_poly.entity_id
_entity_poly.type
_entity_poly.pdbx_seq_one_letter_code
_entity_poly.pdbx_strand_id
1 'polypeptide(L)'
;MYITDFLTTWERQHLLELASGTFTDSNVVDSSGGQSPHRFRTSQSTSLYRDDVVRCIEERAVAFQGYAVPKSHVEPLQLVKYGEGQRYHFHTDWFTDPANAKTSGGGNRISSFFGYVSVVNVTDGGTNFPMIEAPHDDRWCAFIDCDEPWEHGVTFRPIEGNFVYWENLLWDGSGDNRNLHAGLPVTSGQKVGMNIWTRQAPLTKELRGEI
;
A
#
# COMPACT_ATOMS: atom_id res chain seq x y z
N MET A 1 -5.76 9.20 -6.99
CA MET A 1 -6.28 10.31 -6.14
C MET A 1 -5.38 10.46 -4.93
N TYR A 2 -5.15 11.70 -4.47
CA TYR A 2 -4.41 11.98 -3.23
C TYR A 2 -5.39 12.41 -2.14
N ILE A 3 -5.20 11.91 -0.92
CA ILE A 3 -6.12 12.10 0.21
C ILE A 3 -5.30 12.60 1.39
N THR A 4 -5.60 13.81 1.85
CA THR A 4 -4.98 14.38 3.05
C THR A 4 -5.71 13.93 4.31
N ASP A 5 -4.97 13.77 5.41
CA ASP A 5 -5.51 13.53 6.75
C ASP A 5 -6.47 12.33 6.84
N PHE A 6 -6.21 11.28 6.07
CA PHE A 6 -7.02 10.06 6.07
C PHE A 6 -6.91 9.29 7.39
N LEU A 7 -5.73 9.30 8.01
CA LEU A 7 -5.53 8.82 9.37
C LEU A 7 -5.27 9.99 10.31
N THR A 8 -5.97 9.98 11.44
CA THR A 8 -5.67 10.90 12.54
C THR A 8 -4.37 10.53 13.24
N THR A 9 -3.75 11.48 13.94
CA THR A 9 -2.55 11.21 14.77
C THR A 9 -2.79 10.09 15.80
N TRP A 10 -3.98 10.06 16.41
CA TRP A 10 -4.33 9.02 17.37
C TRP A 10 -4.41 7.63 16.74
N GLU A 11 -5.08 7.51 15.58
CA GLU A 11 -5.14 6.24 14.84
C GLU A 11 -3.74 5.76 14.47
N ARG A 12 -2.88 6.66 13.96
CA ARG A 12 -1.49 6.30 13.61
C ARG A 12 -0.72 5.74 14.80
N GLN A 13 -0.81 6.39 15.96
CA GLN A 13 -0.15 5.91 17.17
C GLN A 13 -0.68 4.54 17.60
N HIS A 14 -2.00 4.37 17.59
CA HIS A 14 -2.65 3.10 17.91
C HIS A 14 -2.20 1.96 16.99
N LEU A 15 -2.12 2.22 15.67
CA LEU A 15 -1.64 1.23 14.69
C LEU A 15 -0.19 0.79 14.95
N LEU A 16 0.68 1.73 15.35
CA LEU A 16 2.08 1.43 15.66
C LEU A 16 2.22 0.59 16.93
N GLU A 17 1.41 0.88 17.95
CA GLU A 17 1.35 0.10 19.19
C GLU A 17 0.83 -1.31 18.93
N LEU A 18 -0.24 -1.43 18.14
CA LEU A 18 -0.84 -2.71 17.76
C LEU A 18 0.12 -3.61 16.95
N ALA A 19 0.97 -3.01 16.11
CA ALA A 19 1.97 -3.72 15.31
C ALA A 19 3.31 -3.95 16.03
N SER A 20 3.44 -3.51 17.29
CA SER A 20 4.71 -3.59 18.01
C SER A 20 5.11 -5.05 18.22
N GLY A 21 6.30 -5.42 17.72
CA GLY A 21 6.84 -6.78 17.84
C GLY A 21 6.27 -7.80 16.85
N THR A 22 5.42 -7.41 15.90
CA THR A 22 4.79 -8.35 14.94
C THR A 22 5.39 -8.30 13.53
N PHE A 23 6.28 -7.35 13.24
CA PHE A 23 6.94 -7.21 11.94
C PHE A 23 7.86 -8.39 11.63
N THR A 24 7.74 -8.93 10.42
CA THR A 24 8.62 -9.97 9.87
C THR A 24 9.16 -9.54 8.52
N ASP A 25 10.32 -10.07 8.11
CA ASP A 25 10.94 -9.71 6.83
C ASP A 25 10.04 -10.11 5.65
N SER A 26 9.78 -9.17 4.73
CA SER A 26 8.85 -9.36 3.62
C SER A 26 9.42 -10.17 2.43
N ASN A 27 10.39 -11.06 2.67
CA ASN A 27 11.07 -11.82 1.62
C ASN A 27 10.07 -12.68 0.83
N VAL A 28 9.97 -12.45 -0.48
CA VAL A 28 9.21 -13.31 -1.38
C VAL A 28 10.05 -14.55 -1.68
N VAL A 29 9.60 -15.72 -1.22
CA VAL A 29 10.17 -17.01 -1.62
C VAL A 29 9.68 -17.30 -3.04
N ASP A 30 10.60 -17.31 -4.01
CA ASP A 30 10.32 -17.72 -5.38
C ASP A 30 9.85 -19.19 -5.41
N SER A 31 8.77 -19.47 -6.14
CA SER A 31 8.16 -20.79 -6.34
C SER A 31 9.07 -21.84 -7.01
N SER A 32 10.30 -21.49 -7.37
CA SER A 32 11.28 -22.37 -8.00
C SER A 32 12.27 -23.03 -7.02
N GLY A 33 12.14 -22.83 -5.70
CA GLY A 33 13.01 -23.49 -4.70
C GLY A 33 14.48 -23.07 -4.77
N GLY A 34 14.83 -22.12 -5.63
CA GLY A 34 16.10 -21.41 -5.61
C GLY A 34 16.03 -20.28 -4.59
N GLN A 35 16.85 -20.34 -3.56
CA GLN A 35 17.14 -19.16 -2.77
C GLN A 35 17.79 -18.12 -3.70
N SER A 36 17.00 -17.14 -4.14
CA SER A 36 17.52 -15.89 -4.68
C SER A 36 17.47 -14.86 -3.56
N PRO A 37 18.55 -14.68 -2.76
CA PRO A 37 18.50 -13.92 -1.51
C PRO A 37 18.49 -12.38 -1.71
N HIS A 38 18.22 -11.90 -2.93
CA HIS A 38 18.54 -10.52 -3.28
C HIS A 38 17.52 -9.93 -4.28
N ARG A 39 16.72 -8.98 -3.80
CA ARG A 39 16.58 -7.61 -4.33
C ARG A 39 15.16 -7.06 -4.43
N PHE A 40 14.09 -7.84 -4.56
CA PHE A 40 12.78 -7.28 -4.94
C PHE A 40 12.08 -6.44 -3.84
N ARG A 41 12.17 -6.86 -2.59
CA ARG A 41 11.63 -6.14 -1.43
C ARG A 41 12.51 -6.42 -0.22
N THR A 42 12.93 -5.38 0.50
CA THR A 42 13.82 -5.50 1.66
C THR A 42 13.19 -4.94 2.93
N SER A 43 11.87 -4.68 2.91
CA SER A 43 11.10 -4.16 4.03
C SER A 43 10.72 -5.25 5.02
N GLN A 44 10.14 -4.84 6.14
CA GLN A 44 9.40 -5.71 7.04
C GLN A 44 7.90 -5.42 6.95
N SER A 45 7.06 -6.41 7.18
CA SER A 45 5.59 -6.26 7.12
C SER A 45 4.88 -7.03 8.22
N THR A 46 3.67 -6.58 8.54
CA THR A 46 2.73 -7.30 9.40
C THR A 46 1.30 -7.03 8.95
N SER A 47 0.42 -8.01 9.11
CA SER A 47 -1.03 -7.78 9.07
C SER A 47 -1.51 -7.39 10.46
N LEU A 48 -2.47 -6.47 10.52
CA LEU A 48 -3.03 -6.00 11.78
C LEU A 48 -4.21 -6.87 12.20
N TYR A 49 -4.32 -7.09 13.51
CA TYR A 49 -5.53 -7.62 14.12
C TYR A 49 -6.68 -6.61 14.01
N ARG A 50 -7.92 -7.09 13.80
CA ARG A 50 -9.10 -6.22 13.66
C ARG A 50 -9.71 -5.86 15.01
N ASP A 51 -9.20 -4.79 15.61
CA ASP A 51 -9.92 -4.11 16.68
C ASP A 51 -10.87 -3.02 16.15
N ASP A 52 -11.48 -2.28 17.06
CA ASP A 52 -12.47 -1.24 16.74
C ASP A 52 -11.87 -0.11 15.89
N VAL A 53 -10.59 0.22 16.08
CA VAL A 53 -9.90 1.29 15.36
C VAL A 53 -9.61 0.86 13.93
N VAL A 54 -9.07 -0.35 13.77
CA VAL A 54 -8.80 -0.95 12.46
C VAL A 54 -10.10 -1.06 11.66
N ARG A 55 -11.20 -1.51 12.28
CA ARG A 55 -12.53 -1.58 11.64
C ARG A 55 -13.05 -0.20 11.22
N CYS A 56 -12.81 0.84 12.02
CA CYS A 56 -13.20 2.22 11.67
C CYS A 56 -12.43 2.74 10.43
N ILE A 57 -11.14 2.40 10.32
CA ILE A 57 -10.32 2.74 9.15
C ILE A 57 -10.78 1.99 7.90
N GLU A 58 -11.07 0.68 8.03
CA GLU A 58 -11.65 -0.12 6.94
C GLU A 58 -13.00 0.46 6.47
N GLU A 59 -13.86 0.87 7.41
CA GLU A 59 -15.13 1.55 7.14
C GLU A 59 -14.95 2.84 6.35
N ARG A 60 -13.96 3.65 6.72
CA ARG A 60 -13.63 4.90 6.02
C ARG A 60 -13.16 4.62 4.60
N ALA A 61 -12.30 3.62 4.40
CA ALA A 61 -11.81 3.22 3.08
C ALA A 61 -12.94 2.69 2.18
N VAL A 62 -13.88 1.93 2.75
CA VAL A 62 -15.07 1.44 2.04
C VAL A 62 -15.99 2.60 1.67
N ALA A 63 -16.28 3.50 2.62
CA ALA A 63 -17.14 4.66 2.37
C ALA A 63 -16.59 5.55 1.25
N PHE A 64 -15.27 5.73 1.18
CA PHE A 64 -14.60 6.48 0.11
C PHE A 64 -14.82 5.84 -1.27
N GLN A 65 -14.80 4.51 -1.36
CA GLN A 65 -15.02 3.77 -2.62
C GLN A 65 -16.50 3.70 -3.04
N GLY A 66 -17.42 4.15 -2.17
CA GLY A 66 -18.85 4.15 -2.40
C GLY A 66 -19.58 2.88 -1.95
N TYR A 67 -20.91 2.94 -1.99
CA TYR A 67 -21.81 1.94 -1.39
C TYR A 67 -21.75 0.52 -2.01
N ALA A 68 -21.06 0.34 -3.14
CA ALA A 68 -21.00 -0.93 -3.85
C ALA A 68 -19.96 -1.90 -3.29
N VAL A 69 -19.03 -1.46 -2.43
CA VAL A 69 -17.95 -2.28 -1.88
C VAL A 69 -18.31 -2.78 -0.48
N PRO A 70 -18.56 -4.08 -0.27
CA PRO A 70 -18.78 -4.62 1.08
C PRO A 70 -17.47 -4.74 1.85
N LYS A 71 -17.50 -4.55 3.18
CA LYS A 71 -16.34 -4.76 4.07
C LYS A 71 -15.73 -6.16 3.98
N SER A 72 -16.52 -7.15 3.60
CA SER A 72 -16.03 -8.52 3.39
C SER A 72 -15.03 -8.64 2.25
N HIS A 73 -14.88 -7.63 1.41
CA HIS A 73 -13.90 -7.58 0.33
C HIS A 73 -12.57 -6.96 0.76
N VAL A 74 -12.47 -6.39 1.97
CA VAL A 74 -11.25 -5.72 2.42
C VAL A 74 -10.31 -6.75 3.06
N GLU A 75 -9.09 -6.84 2.52
CA GLU A 75 -8.01 -7.63 3.11
C GLU A 75 -7.64 -7.07 4.50
N PRO A 76 -7.08 -7.89 5.42
CA PRO A 76 -6.52 -7.37 6.66
C PRO A 76 -5.54 -6.22 6.37
N LEU A 77 -5.67 -5.11 7.10
CA LEU A 77 -4.78 -3.96 6.92
C LEU A 77 -3.33 -4.39 7.13
N GLN A 78 -2.45 -4.05 6.20
CA GLN A 78 -1.03 -4.41 6.29
C GLN A 78 -0.20 -3.16 6.59
N LEU A 79 0.68 -3.24 7.59
CA LEU A 79 1.74 -2.26 7.78
C LEU A 79 3.04 -2.74 7.17
N VAL A 80 3.83 -1.78 6.70
CA VAL A 80 5.11 -2.01 6.03
C VAL A 80 6.15 -1.03 6.55
N LYS A 81 7.25 -1.55 7.09
CA LYS A 81 8.34 -0.77 7.67
C LYS A 81 9.56 -0.77 6.77
N TYR A 82 10.10 0.42 6.54
CA TYR A 82 11.34 0.66 5.78
C TYR A 82 12.29 1.48 6.64
N GLY A 83 13.49 0.96 6.87
CA GLY A 83 14.65 1.71 7.36
C GLY A 83 15.60 2.11 6.23
N GLU A 84 16.76 2.65 6.60
CA GLU A 84 17.78 3.10 5.67
C GLU A 84 18.19 2.02 4.66
N GLY A 85 18.27 2.41 3.39
CA GLY A 85 18.57 1.55 2.25
C GLY A 85 17.44 0.60 1.83
N GLN A 86 16.39 0.43 2.64
CA GLN A 86 15.29 -0.48 2.31
C GLN A 86 14.34 0.12 1.27
N ARG A 87 13.83 -0.75 0.39
CA ARG A 87 12.93 -0.36 -0.71
C ARG A 87 11.96 -1.48 -1.09
N TYR A 88 11.01 -1.14 -1.96
CA TYR A 88 10.20 -2.12 -2.70
C TYR A 88 10.26 -1.75 -4.18
N HIS A 89 10.78 -2.67 -4.99
CA HIS A 89 10.87 -2.50 -6.44
C HIS A 89 9.51 -2.32 -7.11
N PHE A 90 9.55 -1.84 -8.34
CA PHE A 90 8.39 -1.69 -9.20
C PHE A 90 7.57 -2.98 -9.28
N HIS A 91 6.30 -2.86 -8.92
CA HIS A 91 5.32 -3.94 -8.93
C HIS A 91 3.92 -3.38 -9.16
N THR A 92 2.97 -4.28 -9.34
CA THR A 92 1.54 -3.98 -9.34
C THR A 92 0.89 -4.67 -8.16
N ASP A 93 -0.20 -4.08 -7.65
CA ASP A 93 -0.95 -4.70 -6.57
C ASP A 93 -1.92 -5.77 -7.06
N TRP A 94 -2.45 -5.64 -8.29
CA TRP A 94 -3.22 -6.74 -8.89
C TRP A 94 -2.31 -7.94 -9.18
N PHE A 95 -2.90 -9.11 -9.05
CA PHE A 95 -2.22 -10.38 -9.28
C PHE A 95 -2.08 -10.66 -10.77
N THR A 96 -0.83 -10.87 -11.20
CA THR A 96 -0.48 -11.22 -12.58
C THR A 96 -0.67 -12.70 -12.87
N ASP A 97 -0.56 -13.56 -11.86
CA ASP A 97 -0.87 -14.98 -11.96
C ASP A 97 -2.38 -15.23 -11.70
N PRO A 98 -3.13 -15.75 -12.68
CA PRO A 98 -4.54 -16.09 -12.52
C PRO A 98 -4.82 -17.07 -11.37
N ALA A 99 -3.84 -17.90 -10.97
CA ALA A 99 -4.00 -18.81 -9.85
C ALA A 99 -4.23 -18.08 -8.51
N ASN A 100 -3.69 -16.88 -8.36
CA ASN A 100 -3.86 -16.02 -7.18
C ASN A 100 -5.14 -15.18 -7.24
N ALA A 101 -5.71 -14.99 -8.43
CA ALA A 101 -6.91 -14.19 -8.67
C ALA A 101 -8.22 -15.00 -8.71
N LYS A 102 -8.25 -16.21 -8.13
CA LYS A 102 -9.46 -17.03 -8.06
C LYS A 102 -10.51 -16.40 -7.14
N THR A 103 -11.78 -16.40 -7.56
CA THR A 103 -12.90 -15.85 -6.77
C THR A 103 -13.07 -16.52 -5.42
N SER A 104 -12.69 -17.81 -5.29
CA SER A 104 -12.66 -18.52 -4.01
C SER A 104 -11.71 -17.90 -2.96
N GLY A 105 -10.72 -17.13 -3.42
CA GLY A 105 -9.80 -16.35 -2.58
C GLY A 105 -10.08 -14.84 -2.60
N GLY A 106 -11.28 -14.42 -3.02
CA GLY A 106 -11.65 -13.01 -3.17
C GLY A 106 -11.40 -12.42 -4.57
N GLY A 107 -10.89 -13.19 -5.53
CA GLY A 107 -10.60 -12.70 -6.88
C GLY A 107 -9.31 -11.87 -6.93
N ASN A 108 -9.24 -10.89 -7.82
CA ASN A 108 -8.12 -9.93 -7.88
C ASN A 108 -8.36 -8.72 -6.96
N ARG A 109 -7.32 -7.91 -6.72
CA ARG A 109 -7.46 -6.62 -6.02
C ARG A 109 -8.00 -5.59 -7.00
N ILE A 110 -9.15 -4.98 -6.68
CA ILE A 110 -9.78 -3.96 -7.54
C ILE A 110 -9.25 -2.55 -7.29
N SER A 111 -8.77 -2.29 -6.08
CA SER A 111 -8.27 -0.97 -5.69
C SER A 111 -7.22 -1.08 -4.61
N SER A 112 -6.51 0.02 -4.38
CA SER A 112 -5.50 0.12 -3.35
C SER A 112 -5.50 1.51 -2.74
N PHE A 113 -5.32 1.54 -1.42
CA PHE A 113 -4.88 2.71 -0.70
C PHE A 113 -3.49 2.41 -0.16
N PHE A 114 -2.56 3.33 -0.39
CA PHE A 114 -1.28 3.34 0.30
C PHE A 114 -1.08 4.66 1.00
N GLY A 115 -0.72 4.63 2.28
CA GLY A 115 -0.45 5.86 3.02
C GLY A 115 0.58 5.68 4.11
N TYR A 116 0.96 6.78 4.74
CA TYR A 116 2.08 6.83 5.67
C TYR A 116 1.58 6.93 7.11
N VAL A 117 1.88 5.92 7.92
CA VAL A 117 1.51 5.86 9.34
C VAL A 117 2.53 6.62 10.20
N SER A 118 3.82 6.43 9.91
CA SER A 118 4.92 7.09 10.63
C SER A 118 6.05 7.43 9.68
N VAL A 119 6.63 8.63 9.84
CA VAL A 119 7.76 9.14 9.05
C VAL A 119 8.71 9.86 9.99
N VAL A 120 9.84 9.24 10.32
CA VAL A 120 10.81 9.76 11.31
C VAL A 120 12.13 10.06 10.64
N ASN A 121 12.48 11.36 10.56
CA ASN A 121 13.72 11.87 9.97
C ASN A 121 14.02 11.30 8.56
N VAL A 122 12.96 11.11 7.77
CA VAL A 122 13.05 10.47 6.47
C VAL A 122 13.55 11.45 5.42
N THR A 123 14.61 11.03 4.72
CA THR A 123 15.02 11.61 3.45
C THR A 123 14.73 10.59 2.35
N ASP A 124 14.20 11.05 1.23
CA ASP A 124 13.69 10.23 0.12
C ASP A 124 12.59 9.25 0.58
N GLY A 125 12.50 8.07 -0.03
CA GLY A 125 11.49 7.09 0.34
C GLY A 125 10.07 7.50 -0.03
N GLY A 126 9.87 8.24 -1.11
CA GLY A 126 8.52 8.44 -1.67
C GLY A 126 7.95 7.15 -2.30
N THR A 127 6.68 7.23 -2.70
CA THR A 127 6.04 6.19 -3.52
C THR A 127 5.94 6.70 -4.95
N ASN A 128 6.70 6.07 -5.86
CA ASN A 128 6.79 6.47 -7.26
C ASN A 128 5.83 5.66 -8.14
N PHE A 129 5.17 6.35 -9.06
CA PHE A 129 4.38 5.79 -10.17
C PHE A 129 4.98 6.31 -11.48
N PRO A 130 5.80 5.52 -12.20
CA PRO A 130 6.60 6.01 -13.32
C PRO A 130 5.78 6.17 -14.60
N MET A 131 4.59 5.57 -14.65
CA MET A 131 3.69 5.61 -15.82
C MET A 131 2.59 6.67 -15.68
N ILE A 132 2.57 7.41 -14.57
CA ILE A 132 1.58 8.45 -14.29
C ILE A 132 2.25 9.81 -14.45
N GLU A 133 1.68 10.65 -15.30
CA GLU A 133 2.13 12.03 -15.48
C GLU A 133 1.91 12.81 -14.18
N ALA A 134 2.99 13.41 -13.65
CA ALA A 134 2.90 14.23 -12.47
C ALA A 134 2.10 15.52 -12.79
N PRO A 135 1.27 16.01 -11.86
CA PRO A 135 0.52 17.23 -12.07
C PRO A 135 1.46 18.45 -12.10
N HIS A 136 1.25 19.35 -13.06
CA HIS A 136 2.12 20.53 -13.29
C HIS A 136 1.79 21.75 -12.43
N ASP A 137 0.77 21.67 -11.57
CA ASP A 137 0.40 22.79 -10.70
C ASP A 137 1.27 22.77 -9.44
N ASP A 138 2.03 23.86 -9.21
CA ASP A 138 3.00 23.99 -8.11
C ASP A 138 2.43 23.70 -6.71
N ARG A 139 1.10 23.79 -6.52
CA ARG A 139 0.46 23.40 -5.27
C ARG A 139 0.69 21.92 -4.93
N TRP A 140 0.94 21.09 -5.94
CA TRP A 140 1.27 19.68 -5.74
C TRP A 140 2.65 19.46 -5.13
N CYS A 141 3.59 20.41 -5.21
CA CYS A 141 4.94 20.25 -4.65
C CYS A 141 4.95 20.10 -3.12
N ALA A 142 3.84 20.42 -2.45
CA ALA A 142 3.61 20.09 -1.04
C ALA A 142 3.42 18.58 -0.79
N PHE A 143 3.05 17.81 -1.81
CA PHE A 143 2.64 16.40 -1.71
C PHE A 143 3.47 15.46 -2.60
N ILE A 144 4.04 15.97 -3.69
CA ILE A 144 4.87 15.22 -4.63
C ILE A 144 6.29 15.78 -4.70
N ASP A 145 7.22 14.98 -5.18
CA ASP A 145 8.55 15.43 -5.51
C ASP A 145 8.57 16.14 -6.87
N CYS A 146 8.53 17.48 -6.84
CA CYS A 146 8.63 18.30 -8.05
C CYS A 146 10.07 18.50 -8.53
N ASP A 147 11.07 18.09 -7.74
CA ASP A 147 12.47 18.15 -8.15
C ASP A 147 12.85 16.94 -9.02
N GLU A 148 12.02 15.91 -9.03
CA GLU A 148 12.20 14.73 -9.87
C GLU A 148 11.86 15.06 -11.34
N PRO A 149 12.68 14.60 -12.32
CA PRO A 149 12.37 14.79 -13.73
C PRO A 149 11.02 14.17 -14.11
N TRP A 150 10.22 14.89 -14.90
CA TRP A 150 8.87 14.49 -15.30
C TRP A 150 8.83 13.13 -16.03
N GLU A 151 9.90 12.75 -16.73
CA GLU A 151 10.04 11.45 -17.38
C GLU A 151 10.07 10.25 -16.40
N HIS A 152 10.23 10.50 -15.11
CA HIS A 152 10.18 9.47 -14.05
C HIS A 152 8.80 9.35 -13.40
N GLY A 153 7.79 10.01 -13.94
CA GLY A 153 6.41 9.97 -13.46
C GLY A 153 6.20 10.80 -12.21
N VAL A 154 5.38 10.30 -11.26
CA VAL A 154 5.05 11.03 -10.02
C VAL A 154 5.53 10.28 -8.80
N THR A 155 6.26 10.98 -7.92
CA THR A 155 6.63 10.47 -6.59
C THR A 155 5.88 11.21 -5.50
N PHE A 156 5.01 10.49 -4.79
CA PHE A 156 4.32 11.03 -3.62
C PHE A 156 5.22 11.00 -2.40
N ARG A 157 5.37 12.15 -1.74
CA ARG A 157 6.19 12.33 -0.53
C ARG A 157 5.61 11.53 0.66
N PRO A 158 6.47 11.01 1.55
CA PRO A 158 6.03 10.34 2.77
C PRO A 158 5.49 11.35 3.79
N ILE A 159 4.20 11.65 3.71
CA ILE A 159 3.52 12.58 4.62
C ILE A 159 2.57 11.79 5.50
N GLU A 160 2.80 11.84 6.80
CA GLU A 160 2.01 11.12 7.79
C GLU A 160 0.51 11.43 7.67
N GLY A 161 -0.32 10.39 7.75
CA GLY A 161 -1.78 10.51 7.66
C GLY A 161 -2.32 10.59 6.23
N ASN A 162 -1.49 10.90 5.24
CA ASN A 162 -1.92 11.04 3.86
C ASN A 162 -1.83 9.72 3.09
N PHE A 163 -2.73 9.58 2.12
CA PHE A 163 -2.92 8.38 1.32
C PHE A 163 -2.99 8.71 -0.17
N VAL A 164 -2.53 7.76 -0.98
CA VAL A 164 -2.77 7.69 -2.42
C VAL A 164 -3.73 6.53 -2.66
N TYR A 165 -4.77 6.79 -3.45
CA TYR A 165 -5.73 5.79 -3.89
C TYR A 165 -5.68 5.60 -5.41
N TRP A 166 -5.78 4.36 -5.86
CA TRP A 166 -5.93 4.02 -7.28
C TRP A 166 -6.78 2.76 -7.49
N GLU A 167 -7.36 2.64 -8.68
CA GLU A 167 -8.06 1.44 -9.14
C GLU A 167 -7.07 0.55 -9.89
N ASN A 168 -6.95 -0.70 -9.49
CA ASN A 168 -5.97 -1.63 -10.01
C ASN A 168 -6.38 -2.27 -11.34
N LEU A 169 -7.67 -2.31 -11.64
CA LEU A 169 -8.21 -3.00 -12.81
C LEU A 169 -8.91 -2.01 -13.74
N LEU A 170 -8.82 -2.27 -15.02
CA LEU A 170 -9.61 -1.61 -16.05
C LEU A 170 -11.06 -2.13 -16.02
N TRP A 171 -11.95 -1.46 -16.76
CA TRP A 171 -13.37 -1.79 -16.84
C TRP A 171 -13.65 -3.22 -17.37
N ASP A 172 -12.73 -3.80 -18.13
CA ASP A 172 -12.80 -5.17 -18.64
C ASP A 172 -12.25 -6.22 -17.64
N GLY A 173 -11.78 -5.77 -16.46
CA GLY A 173 -11.21 -6.60 -15.40
C GLY A 173 -9.73 -6.92 -15.57
N SER A 174 -9.08 -6.46 -16.64
CA SER A 174 -7.64 -6.60 -16.82
C SER A 174 -6.85 -5.68 -15.89
N GLY A 175 -5.63 -6.07 -15.52
CA GLY A 175 -4.76 -5.26 -14.68
C GLY A 175 -4.31 -3.98 -15.38
N ASP A 176 -4.43 -2.85 -14.70
CA ASP A 176 -3.97 -1.57 -15.23
C ASP A 176 -2.47 -1.39 -14.96
N ASN A 177 -1.69 -1.49 -16.04
CA ASN A 177 -0.22 -1.37 -16.01
C ASN A 177 0.27 0.04 -15.65
N ARG A 178 -0.58 1.06 -15.72
CA ARG A 178 -0.22 2.42 -15.30
C ARG A 178 0.02 2.51 -13.80
N ASN A 179 -0.53 1.57 -13.04
CA ASN A 179 -0.34 1.47 -11.59
C ASN A 179 0.96 0.75 -11.19
N LEU A 180 1.89 0.53 -12.12
CA LEU A 180 3.24 0.12 -11.75
C LEU A 180 3.77 1.14 -10.74
N HIS A 181 4.24 0.67 -9.58
CA HIS A 181 4.69 1.57 -8.53
C HIS A 181 5.77 0.95 -7.66
N ALA A 182 6.54 1.80 -7.00
CA ALA A 182 7.64 1.41 -6.13
C ALA A 182 7.68 2.25 -4.86
N GLY A 183 8.10 1.62 -3.75
CA GLY A 183 8.58 2.36 -2.60
C GLY A 183 10.06 2.67 -2.80
N LEU A 184 10.40 3.93 -3.07
CA LEU A 184 11.78 4.34 -3.29
C LEU A 184 12.64 4.08 -2.04
N PRO A 185 13.97 3.94 -2.21
CA PRO A 185 14.89 3.77 -1.07
C PRO A 185 14.77 4.91 -0.07
N VAL A 186 14.80 4.56 1.21
CA VAL A 186 14.95 5.53 2.30
C VAL A 186 16.44 5.81 2.46
N THR A 187 16.87 7.07 2.32
CA THR A 187 18.30 7.43 2.44
C THR A 187 18.71 7.66 3.89
N SER A 188 17.81 8.22 4.70
CA SER A 188 17.98 8.38 6.15
C SER A 188 16.67 8.14 6.88
N GLY A 189 16.73 7.70 8.14
CA GLY A 189 15.54 7.57 8.98
C GLY A 189 14.68 6.34 8.70
N GLN A 190 13.38 6.42 9.02
CA GLN A 190 12.47 5.29 8.93
C GLN A 190 11.05 5.73 8.58
N LYS A 191 10.38 4.98 7.69
CA LYS A 191 8.94 5.12 7.42
C LYS A 191 8.17 3.83 7.70
N VAL A 192 6.92 3.98 8.12
CA VAL A 192 5.92 2.91 8.17
C VAL A 192 4.77 3.31 7.25
N GLY A 193 4.53 2.53 6.20
CA GLY A 193 3.39 2.65 5.30
C GLY A 193 2.27 1.67 5.67
N MET A 194 1.09 1.88 5.11
CA MET A 194 -0.08 1.02 5.27
C MET A 194 -0.72 0.74 3.91
N ASN A 195 -1.01 -0.53 3.65
CA ASN A 195 -1.80 -0.97 2.51
C ASN A 195 -3.25 -1.27 2.95
N ILE A 196 -4.22 -0.79 2.17
CA ILE A 196 -5.61 -1.23 2.22
C ILE A 196 -5.97 -1.76 0.84
N TRP A 197 -6.21 -3.07 0.75
CA TRP A 197 -6.57 -3.73 -0.49
C TRP A 197 -8.01 -4.18 -0.48
N THR A 198 -8.71 -3.87 -1.57
CA THR A 198 -10.10 -4.29 -1.79
C THR A 198 -10.15 -5.34 -2.90
N ARG A 199 -10.94 -6.38 -2.70
CA ARG A 199 -11.04 -7.57 -3.55
C ARG A 199 -12.28 -7.55 -4.45
N GLN A 200 -12.23 -8.26 -5.58
CA GLN A 200 -13.36 -8.41 -6.50
C GLN A 200 -14.55 -9.16 -5.85
N ALA A 201 -14.26 -10.11 -4.96
CA ALA A 201 -15.24 -10.95 -4.30
C ALA A 201 -15.00 -10.99 -2.77
N PRO A 202 -16.01 -11.41 -1.98
CA PRO A 202 -15.88 -11.55 -0.54
C PRO A 202 -14.74 -12.51 -0.16
N LEU A 203 -13.99 -12.13 0.87
CA LEU A 203 -13.01 -12.97 1.54
C LEU A 203 -13.70 -13.84 2.60
N THR A 204 -13.19 -15.06 2.79
CA THR A 204 -13.61 -15.92 3.89
C THR A 204 -13.15 -15.36 5.24
N LYS A 205 -13.75 -15.82 6.35
CA LYS A 205 -13.36 -15.35 7.69
C LYS A 205 -11.89 -15.62 8.02
N GLU A 206 -11.36 -16.76 7.54
CA GLU A 206 -9.97 -17.15 7.65
C GLU A 206 -9.05 -16.12 6.98
N LEU A 207 -9.32 -15.80 5.69
CA LEU A 207 -8.54 -14.83 4.92
C LEU A 207 -8.67 -13.40 5.46
N ARG A 208 -9.73 -13.17 6.23
CA ARG A 208 -10.04 -11.93 6.92
C ARG A 208 -9.39 -11.83 8.29
N GLY A 209 -8.73 -12.87 8.81
CA GLY A 209 -8.12 -12.86 10.14
C GLY A 209 -9.13 -12.77 11.28
N GLU A 210 -10.34 -13.31 11.08
CA GLU A 210 -11.46 -13.27 12.04
C GLU A 210 -11.62 -14.58 12.84
N ILE A 211 -10.56 -15.40 12.93
CA ILE A 211 -10.56 -16.73 13.57
C ILE A 211 -9.41 -16.83 14.57
#